data_AF-A0A7S2XXM6-F1
#
_entry.id   AF-A0A7S2XXM6-F1
#
_cell.length_a   1.000
_cell.length_b   1.000
_cell.length_c   1.000
_cell.angle_alpha   90.00
_cell.angle_beta   90.00
_cell.angle_gamma   90.00
#
_symmetry.space_group_name_H-M   'P 1'
#
loop_
_entity.id
_entity.type
_entity.pdbx_description
1 polymer ?
#
loop_
_entity_poly.entity_id
_entity_poly.type
_entity_poly.pdbx_seq_one_letter_code
_entity_poly.pdbx_strand_id
1 'polypeptide(L)'
;MKVNAVVTLLISTITLVFGCVPPNCGNIVDCGSCGNACCKLQFYFKGATEEEVAQDLYDVLKVGGPDQLYQMQETFTGELGLADYRERDGLANFVGQTTHRNEDGNGYVDLINFSINPWYGTGTMVNMFSLTTVGGLYCDEGSNFMNIKNLMDAMTLPSVMTHIDESCFEMPGAAQYHGLTLDG
;
A
#
# COMPACT_ATOMS: atom_id res chain seq x y z
N MET A 1 -9.22 -17.46 63.04
CA MET A 1 -8.29 -17.15 61.92
C MET A 1 -9.13 -16.89 60.68
N LYS A 2 -9.10 -15.68 60.13
CA LYS A 2 -9.87 -15.28 58.95
C LYS A 2 -8.98 -15.40 57.72
N VAL A 3 -9.40 -16.18 56.73
CA VAL A 3 -8.70 -16.35 55.44
C VAL A 3 -9.24 -15.27 54.50
N ASN A 4 -8.37 -14.35 54.08
CA ASN A 4 -8.71 -13.29 53.14
C ASN A 4 -8.80 -13.87 51.73
N ALA A 5 -9.98 -13.75 51.12
CA ALA A 5 -10.20 -14.06 49.72
C ALA A 5 -9.62 -12.92 48.85
N VAL A 6 -8.60 -13.24 48.07
CA VAL A 6 -8.04 -12.33 47.05
C VAL A 6 -8.89 -12.49 45.79
N VAL A 7 -9.68 -11.47 45.48
CA VAL A 7 -10.45 -11.36 44.23
C VAL A 7 -9.53 -10.74 43.18
N THR A 8 -9.04 -11.55 42.24
CA THR A 8 -8.24 -11.07 41.12
C THR A 8 -9.17 -10.58 40.00
N LEU A 9 -9.23 -9.26 39.83
CA LEU A 9 -9.99 -8.57 38.78
C LEU A 9 -9.27 -8.74 37.44
N LEU A 10 -9.84 -9.51 36.51
CA LEU A 10 -9.36 -9.64 35.13
C LEU A 10 -9.78 -8.38 34.34
N ILE A 11 -8.84 -7.47 34.13
CA ILE A 11 -9.01 -6.31 33.24
C ILE A 11 -8.83 -6.81 31.81
N SER A 12 -9.94 -7.01 31.11
CA SER A 12 -9.94 -7.21 29.66
C SER A 12 -9.69 -5.86 28.99
N THR A 13 -8.44 -5.62 28.58
CA THR A 13 -8.10 -4.50 27.71
C THR A 13 -8.62 -4.81 26.31
N ILE A 14 -9.79 -4.27 25.97
CA ILE A 14 -10.26 -4.15 24.59
C ILE A 14 -9.33 -3.12 23.92
N THR A 15 -8.32 -3.59 23.20
CA THR A 15 -7.58 -2.74 22.27
C THR A 15 -8.47 -2.44 21.07
N LEU A 16 -8.62 -1.14 20.85
CA LEU A 16 -9.38 -0.49 19.81
C LEU A 16 -8.89 -0.88 18.40
N VAL A 17 -9.83 -0.78 17.46
CA VAL A 17 -9.72 -0.88 16.00
C VAL A 17 -8.33 -0.44 15.50
N PHE A 18 -7.57 -1.38 14.92
CA PHE A 18 -6.29 -1.06 14.28
C PHE A 18 -6.50 -0.90 12.78
N GLY A 19 -6.96 0.28 12.38
CA GLY A 19 -6.58 0.81 11.08
C GLY A 19 -5.08 1.10 11.13
N CYS A 20 -4.28 0.17 10.62
CA CYS A 20 -2.83 0.25 10.47
C CYS A 20 -1.98 0.16 11.78
N VAL A 21 -0.98 -0.73 11.80
CA VAL A 21 -0.09 -0.98 12.96
C VAL A 21 1.31 -0.36 12.74
N PRO A 22 1.85 0.44 13.69
CA PRO A 22 3.19 1.05 13.62
C PRO A 22 4.31 0.06 13.19
N PRO A 23 5.39 0.54 12.53
CA PRO A 23 5.99 1.88 12.67
C PRO A 23 5.53 2.94 11.66
N ASN A 24 4.76 2.58 10.63
CA ASN A 24 4.47 3.47 9.50
C ASN A 24 3.14 4.23 9.64
N CYS A 25 2.47 4.12 10.79
CA CYS A 25 1.13 4.66 11.00
C CYS A 25 1.20 6.02 11.69
N GLY A 26 0.54 7.02 11.11
CA GLY A 26 0.36 8.35 11.71
C GLY A 26 1.39 9.41 11.35
N ASN A 27 2.46 9.05 10.63
CA ASN A 27 3.42 10.04 10.12
C ASN A 27 3.36 10.19 8.60
N ILE A 28 2.68 9.32 7.85
CA ILE A 28 2.53 9.46 6.40
C ILE A 28 1.09 9.86 6.09
N VAL A 29 0.92 10.84 5.20
CA VAL A 29 -0.39 11.29 4.72
C VAL A 29 -0.48 11.18 3.21
N ASP A 30 -1.66 10.79 2.70
CA ASP A 30 -1.91 10.63 1.26
C ASP A 30 -2.62 11.88 0.69
N CYS A 31 -1.84 12.92 0.41
CA CYS A 31 -2.32 14.23 -0.04
C CYS A 31 -2.19 14.45 -1.56
N GLY A 32 -2.12 13.39 -2.35
CA GLY A 32 -1.72 13.49 -3.75
C GLY A 32 -2.62 14.27 -4.69
N SER A 33 -2.03 14.65 -5.82
CA SER A 33 -2.63 15.51 -6.85
C SER A 33 -3.82 14.88 -7.59
N CYS A 34 -4.24 13.67 -7.22
CA CYS A 34 -5.37 12.97 -7.82
C CYS A 34 -6.74 13.52 -7.36
N GLY A 35 -6.75 14.52 -6.46
CA GLY A 35 -7.97 15.10 -5.92
C GLY A 35 -8.66 14.23 -4.87
N ASN A 36 -7.96 13.22 -4.35
CA ASN A 36 -8.41 12.33 -3.28
C ASN A 36 -7.19 11.77 -2.53
N ALA A 37 -7.39 10.84 -1.58
CA ALA A 37 -6.27 10.09 -1.01
C ALA A 37 -5.62 9.20 -2.08
N CYS A 38 -4.34 9.42 -2.35
CA CYS A 38 -3.57 8.56 -3.23
C CYS A 38 -2.07 8.67 -2.97
N CYS A 39 -1.33 7.64 -3.36
CA CYS A 39 0.11 7.53 -3.17
C CYS A 39 0.79 6.94 -4.41
N LYS A 40 1.95 7.50 -4.79
CA LYS A 40 2.82 7.03 -5.87
C LYS A 40 4.21 6.70 -5.34
N LEU A 41 4.59 5.43 -5.47
CA LEU A 41 5.89 4.94 -5.04
C LEU A 41 6.60 4.25 -6.20
N GLN A 42 7.93 4.33 -6.18
CA GLN A 42 8.81 3.62 -7.09
C GLN A 42 9.75 2.71 -6.30
N PHE A 43 9.92 1.48 -6.77
CA PHE A 43 10.78 0.48 -6.17
C PHE A 43 11.84 0.05 -7.16
N TYR A 44 13.10 0.09 -6.74
CA TYR A 44 14.24 -0.37 -7.54
C TYR A 44 14.78 -1.69 -6.99
N PHE A 45 14.81 -2.71 -7.85
CA PHE A 45 15.31 -4.05 -7.58
C PHE A 45 16.66 -4.23 -8.27
N LYS A 46 17.74 -4.08 -7.51
CA LYS A 46 19.08 -4.15 -8.06
C LYS A 46 19.43 -5.58 -8.48
N GLY A 47 19.68 -5.76 -9.78
CA GLY A 47 20.17 -7.03 -10.33
C GLY A 47 19.11 -8.10 -10.59
N ALA A 48 17.86 -7.88 -10.17
CA ALA A 48 16.73 -8.74 -10.54
C ALA A 48 16.18 -8.38 -11.91
N THR A 49 15.76 -9.38 -12.69
CA THR A 49 15.11 -9.16 -13.99
C THR A 49 13.64 -8.80 -13.84
N GLU A 50 13.04 -8.19 -14.86
CA GLU A 50 11.63 -7.84 -14.81
C GLU A 50 10.72 -9.07 -14.64
N GLU A 51 11.12 -10.24 -15.16
CA GLU A 51 10.40 -11.50 -14.99
C GLU A 51 10.46 -12.01 -13.54
N GLU A 52 11.62 -11.93 -12.90
CA GLU A 52 11.78 -12.34 -11.49
C GLU A 52 10.90 -11.48 -10.58
N VAL A 53 10.92 -10.16 -10.79
CA VAL A 53 10.12 -9.19 -10.03
C VAL A 53 8.62 -9.37 -10.31
N ALA A 54 8.25 -9.56 -11.58
CA ALA A 54 6.86 -9.82 -11.98
C ALA A 54 6.31 -11.09 -11.33
N GLN A 55 7.09 -12.17 -11.33
CA GLN A 55 6.69 -13.46 -10.76
C GLN A 55 6.56 -13.37 -9.23
N ASP A 56 7.53 -12.76 -8.55
CA ASP A 56 7.51 -12.61 -7.08
C ASP A 56 6.30 -11.74 -6.64
N LEU A 57 6.02 -10.63 -7.34
CA LEU A 57 4.84 -9.81 -7.07
C LEU A 57 3.53 -10.55 -7.36
N TYR A 58 3.47 -11.32 -8.45
CA TYR A 58 2.31 -12.14 -8.78
C TYR A 58 2.06 -13.20 -7.70
N ASP A 59 3.10 -13.85 -7.19
CA ASP A 59 2.97 -14.88 -6.15
C ASP A 59 2.44 -14.31 -4.83
N VAL A 60 2.87 -13.10 -4.45
CA VAL A 60 2.29 -12.36 -3.31
C VAL A 60 0.81 -12.05 -3.56
N LEU A 61 0.46 -11.51 -4.74
CA LEU A 61 -0.92 -11.14 -5.08
C LEU A 61 -1.86 -12.36 -5.17
N LYS A 62 -1.36 -13.49 -5.64
CA LYS A 62 -2.13 -14.72 -5.82
C LYS A 62 -2.68 -15.28 -4.52
N VAL A 63 -1.99 -15.06 -3.41
CA VAL A 63 -2.44 -15.47 -2.07
C VAL A 63 -3.19 -14.36 -1.33
N GLY A 64 -3.46 -13.25 -2.00
CA GLY A 64 -4.16 -12.11 -1.44
C GLY A 64 -3.27 -11.17 -0.64
N GLY A 65 -1.95 -11.20 -0.83
CA GLY A 65 -1.00 -10.37 -0.08
C GLY A 65 -0.82 -10.80 1.39
N PRO A 66 -0.07 -10.03 2.20
CA PRO A 66 0.26 -10.39 3.58
C PRO A 66 -0.96 -10.44 4.52
N ASP A 67 -2.03 -9.71 4.20
CA ASP A 67 -3.27 -9.60 4.98
C ASP A 67 -4.46 -10.37 4.35
N GLN A 68 -4.27 -10.99 3.18
CA GLN A 68 -5.32 -11.67 2.40
C GLN A 68 -6.44 -10.75 1.89
N LEU A 69 -6.22 -9.44 1.84
CA LEU A 69 -7.22 -8.46 1.43
C LEU A 69 -6.97 -7.89 0.03
N TYR A 70 -5.92 -8.33 -0.65
CA TYR A 70 -5.65 -7.98 -2.04
C TYR A 70 -6.45 -8.87 -3.00
N GLN A 71 -7.01 -8.27 -4.05
CA GLN A 71 -7.75 -8.98 -5.09
C GLN A 71 -7.27 -8.55 -6.47
N MET A 72 -6.57 -9.47 -7.15
CA MET A 72 -6.14 -9.28 -8.54
C MET A 72 -7.32 -8.94 -9.45
N GLN A 73 -7.10 -7.98 -10.35
CA GLN A 73 -8.10 -7.55 -11.33
C GLN A 73 -7.74 -8.06 -12.72
N GLU A 74 -8.74 -8.31 -13.55
CA GLU A 74 -8.51 -8.65 -14.96
C GLU A 74 -7.89 -7.43 -15.66
N THR A 75 -6.77 -7.66 -16.35
CA THR A 75 -6.11 -6.65 -17.17
C THR A 75 -6.82 -6.49 -18.51
N PHE A 76 -6.49 -5.44 -19.27
CA PHE A 76 -7.05 -5.23 -20.61
C PHE A 76 -6.86 -6.42 -21.58
N THR A 77 -5.87 -7.26 -21.33
CA THR A 77 -5.48 -8.39 -22.17
C THR A 77 -6.09 -9.72 -21.73
N GLY A 78 -6.82 -9.72 -20.60
CA GLY A 78 -7.55 -10.87 -20.07
C GLY A 78 -6.78 -11.65 -18.99
N GLU A 79 -5.50 -11.37 -18.77
CA GLU A 79 -4.71 -11.95 -17.69
C GLU A 79 -5.14 -11.35 -16.35
N LEU A 80 -5.11 -12.17 -15.30
CA LEU A 80 -5.48 -11.76 -13.95
C LEU A 80 -4.27 -11.19 -13.20
N GLY A 81 -4.40 -9.97 -12.70
CA GLY A 81 -3.43 -9.30 -11.82
C GLY A 81 -2.28 -8.61 -12.57
N LEU A 82 -1.66 -9.30 -13.51
CA LEU A 82 -0.47 -8.83 -14.23
C LEU A 82 -0.46 -9.37 -15.66
N ALA A 83 -0.19 -8.49 -16.62
CA ALA A 83 -0.09 -8.84 -18.03
C ALA A 83 1.30 -8.50 -18.58
N ASP A 84 1.74 -9.32 -19.55
CA ASP A 84 3.00 -9.17 -20.26
C ASP A 84 2.80 -8.33 -21.53
N TYR A 85 3.48 -7.20 -21.58
CA TYR A 85 3.42 -6.23 -22.67
C TYR A 85 4.70 -6.20 -23.50
N ARG A 86 5.70 -7.07 -23.24
CA ARG A 86 7.00 -7.06 -23.96
C ARG A 86 6.87 -7.28 -25.46
N GLU A 87 5.85 -8.02 -25.90
CA GLU A 87 5.56 -8.23 -27.33
C GLU A 87 4.76 -7.08 -27.97
N ARG A 88 4.33 -6.09 -27.18
CA ARG A 88 3.58 -4.93 -27.64
C ARG A 88 4.51 -3.72 -27.60
N ASP A 89 4.56 -2.94 -28.69
CA ASP A 89 5.32 -1.68 -28.74
C ASP A 89 4.83 -0.74 -27.62
N GLY A 90 5.53 -0.73 -26.48
CA GLY A 90 5.01 -0.17 -25.25
C GLY A 90 6.07 0.24 -24.24
N LEU A 91 5.73 1.28 -23.46
CA LEU A 91 6.57 1.93 -22.46
C LEU A 91 6.71 1.13 -21.14
N ALA A 92 6.08 -0.05 -21.04
CA ALA A 92 6.09 -0.94 -19.88
C ALA A 92 6.21 -2.41 -20.30
N ASN A 93 7.06 -3.20 -19.62
CA ASN A 93 7.21 -4.63 -19.90
C ASN A 93 6.09 -5.45 -19.25
N PHE A 94 5.71 -5.12 -18.02
CA PHE A 94 4.52 -5.69 -17.39
C PHE A 94 3.63 -4.59 -16.82
N VAL A 95 2.32 -4.79 -16.88
CA VAL A 95 1.31 -3.86 -16.33
C VAL A 95 0.27 -4.66 -15.58
N GLY A 96 -0.06 -4.21 -14.38
CA GLY A 96 -0.98 -4.92 -13.51
C GLY A 96 -1.89 -4.01 -12.72
N GLN A 97 -2.93 -4.63 -12.17
CA GLN A 97 -3.92 -3.98 -11.32
C GLN A 97 -4.40 -4.95 -10.25
N THR A 98 -4.50 -4.47 -9.03
CA THR A 98 -5.15 -5.16 -7.91
C THR A 98 -6.04 -4.17 -7.16
N THR A 99 -6.91 -4.68 -6.32
CA THR A 99 -7.60 -3.87 -5.32
C THR A 99 -7.21 -4.33 -3.92
N HIS A 100 -7.36 -3.45 -2.95
CA HIS A 100 -7.19 -3.79 -1.54
C HIS A 100 -8.42 -3.36 -0.76
N ARG A 101 -8.93 -4.26 0.09
CA ARG A 101 -10.05 -3.98 1.00
C ARG A 101 -9.50 -3.58 2.36
N ASN A 102 -10.10 -2.59 2.98
CA ASN A 102 -9.72 -2.27 4.35
C ASN A 102 -10.20 -3.34 5.35
N GLU A 103 -9.44 -3.46 6.43
CA GLU A 103 -9.69 -4.42 7.52
C GLU A 103 -10.98 -4.10 8.31
N ASP A 104 -11.38 -2.83 8.33
CA ASP A 104 -12.50 -2.34 9.14
C ASP A 104 -13.88 -2.82 8.66
N GLY A 105 -13.95 -3.54 7.53
CA GLY A 105 -15.18 -4.14 7.04
C GLY A 105 -16.24 -3.13 6.58
N ASN A 106 -15.92 -1.84 6.53
CA ASN A 106 -16.79 -0.79 5.99
C ASN A 106 -16.91 -0.87 4.45
N GLY A 107 -16.13 -1.76 3.82
CA GLY A 107 -16.24 -2.12 2.42
C GLY A 107 -15.52 -1.16 1.47
N TYR A 108 -14.64 -0.29 1.97
CA TYR A 108 -13.81 0.53 1.11
C TYR A 108 -12.81 -0.34 0.35
N VAL A 109 -12.68 -0.04 -0.93
CA VAL A 109 -11.82 -0.76 -1.87
C VAL A 109 -10.93 0.26 -2.52
N ASP A 110 -9.63 0.18 -2.26
CA ASP A 110 -8.65 1.02 -2.90
C ASP A 110 -8.14 0.32 -4.16
N LEU A 111 -7.88 1.11 -5.19
CA LEU A 111 -7.34 0.64 -6.46
C LEU A 111 -5.82 0.76 -6.42
N ILE A 112 -5.11 -0.27 -6.88
CA ILE A 112 -3.65 -0.26 -7.02
C ILE A 112 -3.29 -0.63 -8.45
N ASN A 113 -2.58 0.27 -9.12
CA ASN A 113 -2.04 0.09 -10.46
C ASN A 113 -0.53 0.03 -10.40
N PHE A 114 0.10 -0.81 -11.23
CA PHE A 114 1.55 -0.89 -11.27
C PHE A 114 2.09 -1.23 -12.66
N SER A 115 3.35 -0.83 -12.87
CA SER A 115 4.11 -1.16 -14.08
C SER A 115 5.51 -1.63 -13.69
N ILE A 116 6.05 -2.59 -14.43
CA ILE A 116 7.37 -3.18 -14.22
C ILE A 116 8.20 -2.98 -15.48
N ASN A 117 9.40 -2.44 -15.30
CA ASN A 117 10.28 -2.01 -16.38
C ASN A 117 11.73 -2.33 -16.11
N PRO A 118 12.53 -2.62 -17.14
CA PRO A 118 13.98 -2.66 -17.00
C PRO A 118 14.51 -1.27 -16.62
N TRP A 119 15.50 -1.22 -15.74
CA TRP A 119 16.19 0.02 -15.38
C TRP A 119 17.53 0.15 -16.10
N TYR A 120 17.71 1.25 -16.84
CA TYR A 120 18.89 1.51 -17.68
C TYR A 120 20.22 1.27 -16.94
N GLY A 121 20.87 0.13 -17.21
CA GLY A 121 22.17 -0.24 -16.65
C GLY A 121 22.19 -1.61 -16.00
N THR A 122 21.29 -1.87 -15.04
CA THR A 122 21.07 -3.17 -14.37
C THR A 122 19.84 -3.11 -13.47
N GLY A 123 19.03 -4.17 -13.43
CA GLY A 123 17.92 -4.33 -12.50
C GLY A 123 16.57 -3.89 -13.05
N THR A 124 15.58 -3.85 -12.15
CA THR A 124 14.17 -3.64 -12.47
C THR A 124 13.60 -2.51 -11.65
N MET A 125 12.68 -1.75 -12.25
CA MET A 125 11.97 -0.67 -11.60
C MET A 125 10.46 -0.91 -11.66
N VAL A 126 9.81 -0.80 -10.52
CA VAL A 126 8.36 -0.94 -10.36
C VAL A 126 7.79 0.41 -9.97
N ASN A 127 6.88 0.95 -10.77
CA ASN A 127 6.07 2.12 -10.37
C ASN A 127 4.72 1.63 -9.90
N MET A 128 4.28 2.09 -8.74
CA MET A 128 2.98 1.75 -8.17
C MET A 128 2.21 3.01 -7.81
N PHE A 129 0.90 2.95 -8.01
CA PHE A 129 -0.05 3.99 -7.65
C PHE A 129 -1.23 3.37 -6.94
N SER A 130 -1.59 3.90 -5.77
CA SER A 130 -2.78 3.50 -5.03
C SER A 130 -3.69 4.71 -4.86
N LEU A 131 -4.99 4.50 -5.04
CA LEU A 131 -6.04 5.51 -5.00
C LEU A 131 -7.25 5.00 -4.24
N THR A 132 -7.74 5.82 -3.30
CA THR A 132 -9.02 5.52 -2.67
C THR A 132 -10.20 5.84 -3.58
N THR A 133 -11.16 4.92 -3.63
CA THR A 133 -12.39 5.08 -4.41
C THR A 133 -13.49 5.83 -3.66
N VAL A 134 -13.27 6.13 -2.38
CA VAL A 134 -14.19 6.91 -1.55
C VAL A 134 -13.88 8.39 -1.70
N GLY A 135 -14.78 9.15 -2.31
CA GLY A 135 -14.60 10.58 -2.49
C GLY A 135 -14.56 11.35 -1.16
N GLY A 136 -13.67 12.33 -1.07
CA GLY A 136 -13.60 13.25 0.08
C GLY A 136 -12.61 12.84 1.17
N LEU A 137 -11.83 11.78 0.96
CA LEU A 137 -10.78 11.32 1.88
C LEU A 137 -9.41 11.95 1.59
N TYR A 138 -9.37 13.13 0.97
CA TYR A 138 -8.11 13.82 0.68
C TYR A 138 -7.24 13.99 1.94
N CYS A 139 -5.95 13.64 1.86
CA CYS A 139 -5.02 13.65 2.99
C CYS A 139 -5.41 12.69 4.13
N ASP A 140 -5.80 11.45 3.81
CA ASP A 140 -6.01 10.42 4.83
C ASP A 140 -4.70 9.98 5.51
N GLU A 141 -4.82 9.11 6.51
CA GLU A 141 -3.73 8.66 7.39
C GLU A 141 -2.74 7.68 6.72
N GLY A 142 -2.54 7.79 5.40
CA GLY A 142 -1.52 7.04 4.67
C GLY A 142 -1.97 5.64 4.24
N SER A 143 -3.27 5.44 4.05
CA SER A 143 -3.81 4.10 3.75
C SER A 143 -3.29 3.56 2.42
N ASN A 144 -3.19 4.41 1.39
CA ASN A 144 -2.71 4.07 0.06
C ASN A 144 -1.20 3.83 0.06
N PHE A 145 -0.44 4.59 0.84
CA PHE A 145 0.98 4.28 1.08
C PHE A 145 1.14 2.86 1.64
N MET A 146 0.35 2.52 2.67
CA MET A 146 0.45 1.24 3.35
C MET A 146 0.00 0.06 2.47
N ASN A 147 -1.03 0.26 1.65
CA ASN A 147 -1.47 -0.73 0.67
C ASN A 147 -0.35 -1.08 -0.33
N ILE A 148 0.45 -0.10 -0.76
CA ILE A 148 1.59 -0.37 -1.63
C ILE A 148 2.74 -1.00 -0.83
N LYS A 149 3.09 -0.40 0.31
CA LYS A 149 4.26 -0.79 1.11
C LYS A 149 4.15 -2.21 1.63
N ASN A 150 2.99 -2.62 2.13
CA ASN A 150 2.74 -3.96 2.64
C ASN A 150 2.90 -5.01 1.53
N LEU A 151 2.42 -4.72 0.32
CA LEU A 151 2.57 -5.60 -0.82
C LEU A 151 4.05 -5.80 -1.19
N MET A 152 4.81 -4.71 -1.25
CA MET A 152 6.23 -4.75 -1.63
C MET A 152 7.13 -5.34 -0.54
N ASP A 153 6.77 -5.18 0.74
CA ASP A 153 7.50 -5.80 1.85
C ASP A 153 7.27 -7.32 1.95
N ALA A 154 6.18 -7.83 1.36
CA ALA A 154 5.89 -9.26 1.31
C ALA A 154 6.66 -10.00 0.20
N MET A 155 7.27 -9.26 -0.73
CA MET A 155 8.13 -9.83 -1.78
C MET A 155 9.43 -10.39 -1.17
N THR A 156 9.98 -11.40 -1.83
CA THR A 156 11.25 -12.01 -1.39
C THR A 156 12.47 -11.26 -1.90
N LEU A 157 12.31 -10.49 -2.99
CA LEU A 157 13.37 -9.70 -3.59
C LEU A 157 13.55 -8.36 -2.87
N PRO A 158 14.79 -7.98 -2.49
CA PRO A 158 15.04 -6.70 -1.83
C PRO A 158 14.88 -5.55 -2.82
N SER A 159 14.26 -4.47 -2.37
CA SER A 159 14.07 -3.25 -3.15
C SER A 159 14.42 -2.00 -2.37
N VAL A 160 14.71 -0.92 -3.10
CA VAL A 160 14.82 0.44 -2.56
C VAL A 160 13.60 1.23 -2.99
N MET A 161 12.83 1.72 -2.01
CA MET A 161 11.66 2.55 -2.23
C MET A 161 12.03 4.03 -2.38
N THR A 162 11.33 4.73 -3.25
CA THR A 162 11.37 6.20 -3.39
C THR A 162 9.96 6.74 -3.62
N HIS A 163 9.70 7.94 -3.13
CA HIS A 163 8.47 8.68 -3.45
C HIS A 163 8.63 9.32 -4.83
N ILE A 164 7.65 9.11 -5.71
CA ILE A 164 7.71 9.67 -7.08
C ILE A 164 7.38 11.16 -7.06
N ASP A 165 6.43 11.55 -6.20
CA ASP A 165 5.97 12.91 -5.99
C ASP A 165 5.51 13.08 -4.53
N GLU A 166 4.95 14.25 -4.21
CA GLU A 166 4.39 14.58 -2.89
C GLU A 166 3.00 13.96 -2.68
N SER A 167 2.67 12.86 -3.36
CA SER A 167 1.35 12.22 -3.17
C SER A 167 1.18 11.56 -1.82
N CYS A 168 2.26 11.00 -1.29
CA CYS A 168 2.34 10.48 0.05
C CYS A 168 3.68 10.91 0.62
N PHE A 169 3.68 11.51 1.81
CA PHE A 169 4.91 12.01 2.42
C PHE A 169 4.84 11.93 3.93
N GLU A 170 6.02 11.87 4.55
CA GLU A 170 6.14 11.97 5.99
C GLU A 170 5.82 13.41 6.44
N MET A 171 4.80 13.57 7.29
CA MET A 171 4.59 14.80 8.02
C MET A 171 5.74 15.01 9.02
N PRO A 172 6.38 16.19 9.02
CA PRO A 172 7.41 16.50 10.00
C PRO A 172 6.81 16.64 11.41
N GLY A 173 6.75 15.53 12.15
CA GLY A 173 6.47 15.48 13.59
C GLY A 173 4.98 15.55 13.97
N ALA A 174 4.59 14.73 14.95
CA ALA A 174 3.25 14.57 15.52
C ALA A 174 2.67 15.81 16.26
N ALA A 175 2.97 17.02 15.83
CA ALA A 175 2.39 18.24 16.35
C ALA A 175 1.77 19.06 15.22
N GLN A 176 0.47 19.33 15.34
CA GLN A 176 -0.30 20.34 14.59
C GLN A 176 -0.95 19.89 13.27
N TYR A 177 -1.92 18.97 13.32
CA TYR A 177 -3.14 19.14 12.52
C TYR A 177 -4.42 18.80 13.33
N HIS A 178 -4.42 19.09 14.63
CA HIS A 178 -5.67 19.43 15.32
C HIS A 178 -5.94 20.91 15.09
N GLY A 179 -6.53 21.27 13.95
CA GLY A 179 -7.06 22.62 13.72
C GLY A 179 -6.62 23.26 12.40
N LEU A 180 -7.17 22.79 11.29
CA LEU A 180 -7.62 23.72 10.26
C LEU A 180 -8.93 24.34 10.77
N THR A 181 -8.84 25.28 11.70
CA THR A 181 -9.85 26.33 11.74
C THR A 181 -9.57 27.21 10.54
N LEU A 182 -10.39 27.05 9.51
CA LEU A 182 -10.56 28.05 8.47
C LEU A 182 -11.18 29.28 9.14
N ASP A 183 -10.36 30.11 9.75
CA ASP A 183 -10.78 31.45 10.17
C ASP A 183 -10.83 32.32 8.91
N GLY A 184 -12.01 32.33 8.29
CA GLY A 184 -12.45 33.37 7.35
C GLY A 184 -13.07 34.56 8.08
#